data_AF-A0A3N2KDP6-F1
#
_entry.id   AF-A0A3N2KDP6-F1
#
_cell.length_a   1.000
_cell.length_b   1.000
_cell.length_c   1.000
_cell.angle_alpha   90.00
_cell.angle_beta   90.00
_cell.angle_gamma   90.00
#
_symmetry.space_group_name_H-M   'P 1'
#
loop_
_entity.id
_entity.type
_entity.pdbx_description
1 polymer ?
#
loop_
_entity_poly.entity_id
_entity_poly.type
_entity_poly.pdbx_seq_one_letter_code
_entity_poly.pdbx_strand_id
1 'polypeptide(L)'
;MSKKIEIERSKLMEAYKAANDEQKQLLINLYGKDIFKPADVRERIKTFEDACRELDSRCEDNHPLVSEFEALQGYFCENDNLSKDILAYLQLRIICAALNEGWEPTFANEEYRWYPWFVIYTKDELARMDEEKRRRVVGRSNFYANAGGGLVFAYAGNASSYSLSVNGSRLAFKSEELADYAGKQFIEIYADFVAL
;
A
#
# COMPACT_ATOMS: atom_id res chain seq x y z
N MET A 1 27.00 24.60 31.02
CA MET A 1 26.91 24.69 29.55
C MET A 1 26.73 23.29 29.01
N SER A 2 25.59 22.95 28.39
CA SER A 2 25.49 21.68 27.65
C SER A 2 26.29 21.81 26.36
N LYS A 3 27.21 20.86 26.11
CA LYS A 3 27.86 20.73 24.81
C LYS A 3 26.97 19.82 23.95
N LYS A 4 26.51 20.31 22.80
CA LYS A 4 25.80 19.48 21.82
C LYS A 4 26.83 18.69 21.02
N ILE A 5 26.55 17.42 20.78
CA ILE A 5 27.34 16.54 19.92
C ILE A 5 26.47 16.26 18.69
N GLU A 6 26.98 16.58 17.50
CA GLU A 6 26.31 16.31 16.23
C GLU A 6 26.98 15.10 15.57
N ILE A 7 26.16 14.16 15.11
CA ILE A 7 26.62 12.96 14.40
C ILE A 7 25.84 12.81 13.09
N GLU A 8 26.55 12.39 12.05
CA GLU A 8 25.95 12.11 10.74
C GLU A 8 25.11 10.84 10.81
N ARG A 9 23.88 10.87 10.29
CA ARG A 9 22.95 9.72 10.33
C ARG A 9 23.54 8.48 9.66
N SER A 10 24.26 8.64 8.56
CA SER A 10 24.94 7.54 7.85
C SER A 10 25.88 6.76 8.78
N LYS A 11 26.76 7.48 9.49
CA LYS A 11 27.72 6.91 10.45
C LYS A 11 27.02 6.28 11.65
N LEU A 12 25.94 6.88 12.13
CA LEU A 12 25.13 6.31 13.20
C LEU A 12 24.49 4.98 12.77
N MET A 13 24.00 4.88 11.54
CA MET A 13 23.45 3.64 10.97
C MET A 13 24.52 2.57 10.73
N GLU A 14 25.71 2.95 10.29
CA GLU A 14 26.85 2.03 10.15
C GLU A 14 27.26 1.45 11.51
N ALA A 15 27.37 2.30 12.53
CA ALA A 15 27.66 1.87 13.90
C ALA A 15 26.57 0.92 14.42
N TYR A 16 25.29 1.22 14.18
CA TYR A 16 24.18 0.35 14.56
C TYR A 16 24.20 -1.02 13.87
N LYS A 17 24.58 -1.07 12.59
CA LYS A 17 24.71 -2.32 11.83
C LYS A 17 25.87 -3.18 12.34
N ALA A 18 26.98 -2.56 12.75
CA ALA A 18 28.17 -3.25 13.27
C ALA A 18 28.07 -3.62 14.76
N ALA A 19 27.09 -3.07 15.48
CA ALA A 19 26.92 -3.24 16.91
C ALA A 19 26.36 -4.62 17.31
N ASN A 20 26.76 -5.08 18.50
CA ASN A 20 26.10 -6.21 19.17
C ASN A 20 24.76 -5.78 19.82
N ASP A 21 24.01 -6.72 20.39
CA ASP A 21 22.65 -6.45 20.89
C ASP A 21 22.61 -5.43 22.03
N GLU A 22 23.58 -5.47 22.96
CA GLU A 22 23.68 -4.49 24.05
C GLU A 22 23.99 -3.08 23.53
N GLN A 23 24.90 -2.98 22.56
CA GLN A 23 25.26 -1.73 21.90
C GLN A 23 24.10 -1.16 21.08
N LYS A 24 23.33 -2.01 20.38
CA LYS A 24 22.11 -1.60 19.67
C LYS A 24 21.09 -1.03 20.65
N GLN A 25 20.90 -1.66 21.81
CA GLN A 25 19.98 -1.12 22.82
C GLN A 25 20.45 0.20 23.39
N LEU A 26 21.75 0.37 23.64
CA LEU A 26 22.30 1.67 24.04
C LEU A 26 22.01 2.75 22.99
N LEU A 27 22.25 2.45 21.70
CA LEU A 27 22.00 3.38 20.61
C LEU A 27 20.50 3.73 20.48
N ILE A 28 19.61 2.75 20.61
CA ILE A 28 18.15 2.97 20.65
C ILE A 28 17.75 3.85 21.82
N ASN A 29 18.31 3.64 23.02
CA ASN A 29 18.01 4.45 24.19
C ASN A 29 18.50 5.90 24.07
N LEU A 30 19.61 6.12 23.36
CA LEU A 30 20.19 7.46 23.16
C LEU A 30 19.48 8.27 22.07
N TYR A 31 19.11 7.62 20.97
CA TYR A 31 18.65 8.30 19.74
C TYR A 31 17.19 8.00 19.38
N GLY A 32 16.54 7.08 20.09
CA GLY A 32 15.19 6.61 19.79
C GLY A 32 15.19 5.51 18.72
N LYS A 33 14.20 4.60 18.83
CA LYS A 33 14.04 3.46 17.91
C LYS A 33 13.80 3.90 16.46
N ASP A 34 13.14 5.04 16.25
CA ASP A 34 12.66 5.45 14.92
C ASP A 34 13.79 5.90 14.00
N ILE A 35 14.91 6.37 14.54
CA ILE A 35 16.08 6.77 13.74
C ILE A 35 16.68 5.58 12.99
N PHE A 36 16.59 4.38 13.58
CA PHE A 36 17.15 3.14 13.06
C PHE A 36 16.19 2.37 12.14
N LYS A 37 14.94 2.83 12.00
CA LYS A 37 14.01 2.26 11.04
C LYS A 37 14.53 2.47 9.61
N PRO A 38 14.41 1.46 8.71
CA PRO A 38 14.71 1.63 7.29
C PRO A 38 14.00 2.86 6.72
N ALA A 39 14.69 3.65 5.89
CA ALA A 39 14.08 4.85 5.31
C ALA A 39 12.93 4.49 4.35
N ASP A 40 13.09 3.41 3.59
CA ASP A 40 12.05 2.91 2.70
C ASP A 40 10.97 2.17 3.51
N VAL A 41 9.75 2.70 3.48
CA VAL A 41 8.58 2.11 4.17
C VAL A 41 8.27 0.69 3.68
N ARG A 42 8.63 0.36 2.44
CA ARG A 42 8.44 -0.97 1.87
C ARG A 42 9.33 -2.01 2.53
N GLU A 43 10.47 -1.62 3.09
CA GLU A 43 11.33 -2.53 3.87
C GLU A 43 10.75 -2.79 5.27
N ARG A 44 9.94 -1.87 5.78
CA ARG A 44 9.31 -1.96 7.11
C ARG A 44 8.00 -2.73 7.09
N ILE A 45 7.22 -2.56 6.03
CA ILE A 45 5.88 -3.14 5.91
C ILE A 45 5.89 -4.28 4.89
N LYS A 46 5.92 -5.54 5.38
CA LYS A 46 5.86 -6.76 4.55
C LYS A 46 4.56 -7.53 4.79
N THR A 47 4.04 -7.51 6.00
CA THR A 47 2.77 -8.15 6.35
C THR A 47 1.72 -7.12 6.76
N PHE A 48 0.48 -7.58 6.91
CA PHE A 48 -0.60 -6.75 7.43
C PHE A 48 -0.30 -6.32 8.88
N GLU A 49 0.26 -7.20 9.69
CA GLU A 49 0.62 -6.91 11.08
C GLU A 49 1.76 -5.90 11.17
N ASP A 50 2.69 -5.88 10.21
CA ASP A 50 3.68 -4.81 10.11
C ASP A 50 3.01 -3.45 9.87
N ALA A 51 1.97 -3.40 9.02
CA ALA A 51 1.24 -2.17 8.75
C ALA A 51 0.50 -1.66 10.00
N CYS A 52 -0.15 -2.54 10.76
CA CYS A 52 -0.76 -2.19 12.05
C CYS A 52 0.28 -1.62 13.02
N ARG A 53 1.38 -2.36 13.26
CA ARG A 53 2.45 -1.91 14.18
C ARG A 53 3.07 -0.59 13.75
N GLU A 54 3.29 -0.39 12.46
CA GLU A 54 3.89 0.84 11.94
C GLU A 54 2.94 2.04 12.14
N LEU A 55 1.63 1.87 11.97
CA LEU A 55 0.64 2.92 12.28
C LEU A 55 0.53 3.19 13.78
N ASP A 56 0.34 2.15 14.59
CA ASP A 56 0.22 2.29 16.04
C ASP A 56 1.47 2.94 16.64
N SER A 57 2.66 2.66 16.08
CA SER A 57 3.91 3.27 16.54
C SER A 57 3.97 4.81 16.40
N ARG A 58 3.01 5.41 15.68
CA ARG A 58 2.89 6.86 15.47
C ARG A 58 1.82 7.51 16.37
N CYS A 59 1.11 6.72 17.17
CA CYS A 59 0.06 7.18 18.06
C CYS A 59 0.42 6.82 19.51
N GLU A 60 -0.13 7.56 20.48
CA GLU A 60 0.03 7.24 21.90
C GLU A 60 -0.75 5.95 22.27
N ASP A 61 -1.90 5.77 21.63
CA ASP A 61 -2.78 4.59 21.70
C ASP A 61 -2.88 3.90 20.32
N ASN A 62 -3.69 2.84 20.20
CA ASN A 62 -3.96 2.19 18.91
C ASN A 62 -4.53 3.19 17.88
N HIS A 63 -4.02 3.12 16.66
CA HIS A 63 -4.48 3.94 15.55
C HIS A 63 -5.96 3.68 15.27
N PRO A 64 -6.80 4.70 15.01
CA PRO A 64 -8.26 4.51 14.84
C PRO A 64 -8.66 3.44 13.81
N LEU A 65 -7.91 3.35 12.70
CA LEU A 65 -8.13 2.31 11.68
C LEU A 65 -7.86 0.89 12.19
N VAL A 66 -6.85 0.72 13.04
CA VAL A 66 -6.50 -0.59 13.63
C VAL A 66 -7.58 -0.98 14.64
N SER A 67 -7.97 -0.06 15.52
CA SER A 67 -9.05 -0.28 16.48
C SER A 67 -10.40 -0.62 15.80
N GLU A 68 -10.73 0.05 14.69
CA GLU A 68 -11.93 -0.23 13.89
C GLU A 68 -11.88 -1.65 13.29
N PHE A 69 -10.72 -2.05 12.74
CA PHE A 69 -10.52 -3.39 12.21
C PHE A 69 -10.67 -4.47 13.29
N GLU A 70 -10.02 -4.31 14.45
CA GLU A 70 -10.07 -5.28 15.54
C GLU A 70 -11.50 -5.47 16.07
N ALA A 71 -12.26 -4.38 16.23
CA ALA A 71 -13.65 -4.43 16.67
C ALA A 71 -14.55 -5.18 15.68
N LEU A 72 -14.43 -4.88 14.38
CA LEU A 72 -15.24 -5.52 13.34
C LEU A 72 -14.84 -6.98 13.10
N GLN A 73 -13.54 -7.28 13.17
CA GLN A 73 -13.05 -8.66 13.12
C GLN A 73 -13.62 -9.49 14.28
N GLY A 74 -13.58 -8.97 15.51
CA GLY A 74 -14.20 -9.63 16.67
C GLY A 74 -15.68 -9.92 16.43
N TYR A 75 -16.44 -8.92 15.98
CA TYR A 75 -17.86 -9.06 15.68
C TYR A 75 -18.15 -10.15 14.63
N PHE A 76 -17.41 -10.18 13.52
CA PHE A 76 -17.61 -11.17 12.47
C PHE A 76 -17.26 -12.59 12.92
N CYS A 77 -16.18 -12.75 13.68
CA CYS A 77 -15.78 -14.03 14.27
C CYS A 77 -16.83 -14.58 15.25
N GLU A 78 -17.41 -13.72 16.10
CA GLU A 78 -18.43 -14.11 17.09
C GLU A 78 -19.76 -14.53 16.45
N ASN A 79 -20.08 -14.01 15.26
CA ASN A 79 -21.37 -14.23 14.60
C ASN A 79 -21.30 -15.25 13.45
N ASP A 80 -20.19 -15.98 13.31
CA ASP A 80 -19.93 -16.92 12.19
C ASP A 80 -20.20 -16.27 10.80
N ASN A 81 -20.02 -14.95 10.72
CA ASN A 81 -20.35 -14.16 9.55
C ASN A 81 -19.06 -13.73 8.86
N LEU A 82 -18.65 -14.50 7.86
CA LEU A 82 -17.38 -14.30 7.18
C LEU A 82 -17.52 -13.30 6.01
N SER A 83 -17.59 -12.01 6.32
CA SER A 83 -17.50 -10.95 5.28
C SER A 83 -16.03 -10.66 4.95
N LYS A 84 -15.41 -11.58 4.19
CA LYS A 84 -13.99 -11.48 3.81
C LYS A 84 -13.68 -10.18 3.06
N ASP A 85 -14.59 -9.74 2.23
CA ASP A 85 -14.51 -8.51 1.44
C ASP A 85 -14.43 -7.25 2.32
N ILE A 86 -15.25 -7.18 3.37
CA ILE A 86 -15.25 -6.07 4.33
C ILE A 86 -13.94 -6.08 5.13
N LEU A 87 -13.53 -7.24 5.64
CA LEU A 87 -12.27 -7.37 6.36
C LEU A 87 -11.07 -7.00 5.48
N ALA A 88 -11.04 -7.48 4.23
CA ALA A 88 -10.02 -7.14 3.26
C ALA A 88 -9.98 -5.63 3.00
N TYR A 89 -11.13 -4.97 2.83
CA TYR A 89 -11.17 -3.52 2.67
C TYR A 89 -10.60 -2.77 3.89
N LEU A 90 -10.92 -3.19 5.11
CA LEU A 90 -10.36 -2.61 6.34
C LEU A 90 -8.84 -2.81 6.42
N GLN A 91 -8.36 -4.01 6.07
CA GLN A 91 -6.94 -4.30 6.00
C GLN A 91 -6.23 -3.39 4.99
N LEU A 92 -6.82 -3.20 3.81
CA LEU A 92 -6.26 -2.33 2.77
C LEU A 92 -6.23 -0.86 3.19
N ARG A 93 -7.21 -0.37 3.97
CA ARG A 93 -7.18 0.99 4.54
C ARG A 93 -5.97 1.21 5.44
N ILE A 94 -5.69 0.25 6.33
CA ILE A 94 -4.53 0.25 7.23
C ILE A 94 -3.24 0.23 6.41
N ILE A 95 -3.11 -0.70 5.45
CA ILE A 95 -1.92 -0.83 4.59
C ILE A 95 -1.67 0.48 3.83
N CYS A 96 -2.71 1.07 3.24
CA CYS A 96 -2.62 2.33 2.50
C CYS A 96 -2.11 3.47 3.40
N ALA A 97 -2.72 3.66 4.58
CA ALA A 97 -2.32 4.70 5.52
C ALA A 97 -0.88 4.51 6.03
N ALA A 98 -0.51 3.26 6.33
CA ALA A 98 0.81 2.91 6.82
C ALA A 98 1.91 3.24 5.80
N LEU A 99 1.70 2.81 4.55
CA LEU A 99 2.62 3.03 3.41
C LEU A 99 2.72 4.50 2.99
N ASN A 100 1.65 5.28 3.16
CA ASN A 100 1.67 6.70 2.81
C ASN A 100 2.42 7.58 3.82
N GLU A 101 2.69 7.09 5.01
CA GLU A 101 3.44 7.83 6.05
C GLU A 101 2.79 9.17 6.42
N GLY A 102 1.46 9.18 6.55
CA GLY A 102 0.69 10.38 6.89
C GLY A 102 0.40 11.31 5.71
N TRP A 103 0.84 10.98 4.49
CA TRP A 103 0.36 11.65 3.30
C TRP A 103 -1.12 11.35 3.06
N GLU A 104 -1.89 12.40 2.79
CA GLU A 104 -3.29 12.34 2.38
C GLU A 104 -3.50 13.18 1.12
N PRO A 105 -4.35 12.74 0.19
CA PRO A 105 -4.62 13.50 -1.03
C PRO A 105 -5.30 14.84 -0.69
N THR A 106 -4.76 15.91 -1.26
CA THR A 106 -5.25 17.29 -1.07
C THR A 106 -6.36 17.67 -2.05
N PHE A 107 -6.64 16.79 -3.03
CA PHE A 107 -7.61 16.99 -4.12
C PHE A 107 -7.31 18.23 -4.98
N ALA A 108 -6.06 18.72 -4.98
CA ALA A 108 -5.59 19.76 -5.88
C ALA A 108 -5.37 19.23 -7.30
N ASN A 109 -5.48 20.11 -8.31
CA ASN A 109 -5.41 19.75 -9.72
C ASN A 109 -4.01 19.27 -10.19
N GLU A 110 -2.97 19.48 -9.39
CA GLU A 110 -1.57 19.18 -9.75
C GLU A 110 -1.02 17.93 -9.02
N GLU A 111 -1.86 17.21 -8.27
CA GLU A 111 -1.44 16.05 -7.49
C GLU A 111 -1.73 14.73 -8.23
N TYR A 112 -0.66 13.98 -8.52
CA TYR A 112 -0.77 12.62 -9.00
C TYR A 112 -1.15 11.68 -7.86
N ARG A 113 -2.14 10.83 -8.11
CA ARG A 113 -2.66 9.85 -7.15
C ARG A 113 -2.60 8.48 -7.80
N TRP A 114 -1.82 7.59 -7.21
CA TRP A 114 -1.57 6.27 -7.75
C TRP A 114 -2.42 5.25 -7.02
N TYR A 115 -2.87 4.20 -7.70
CA TYR A 115 -3.59 3.10 -7.07
C TYR A 115 -3.32 1.81 -7.85
N PRO A 116 -3.34 0.64 -7.17
CA PRO A 116 -3.16 -0.63 -7.85
C PRO A 116 -4.24 -0.85 -8.91
N TRP A 117 -3.80 -1.24 -10.12
CA TRP A 117 -4.70 -1.65 -11.19
C TRP A 117 -4.50 -3.13 -11.47
N PHE A 118 -5.59 -3.89 -11.40
CA PHE A 118 -5.57 -5.33 -11.64
C PHE A 118 -6.28 -5.64 -12.95
N VAL A 119 -5.76 -6.64 -13.67
CA VAL A 119 -6.45 -7.25 -14.80
C VAL A 119 -6.65 -8.72 -14.45
N ILE A 120 -7.90 -9.15 -14.47
CA ILE A 120 -8.27 -10.54 -14.19
C ILE A 120 -8.20 -11.31 -15.51
N TYR A 121 -7.44 -12.40 -15.51
CA TYR A 121 -7.33 -13.32 -16.63
C TYR A 121 -7.74 -14.72 -16.19
N THR A 122 -8.43 -15.44 -17.07
CA THR A 122 -8.62 -16.88 -16.91
C THR A 122 -7.29 -17.61 -17.09
N LYS A 123 -7.20 -18.84 -16.56
CA LYS A 123 -6.01 -19.70 -16.73
C LYS A 123 -5.68 -19.92 -18.21
N ASP A 124 -6.71 -20.10 -19.05
CA ASP A 124 -6.57 -20.30 -20.49
C ASP A 124 -6.07 -19.05 -21.21
N GLU A 125 -6.58 -17.87 -20.84
CA GLU A 125 -6.08 -16.60 -21.40
C GLU A 125 -4.62 -16.39 -21.03
N LEU A 126 -4.24 -16.62 -19.77
CA LEU A 126 -2.86 -16.48 -19.32
C LEU A 126 -1.92 -17.47 -20.02
N ALA A 127 -2.37 -18.71 -20.25
CA ALA A 127 -1.61 -19.74 -20.95
C ALA A 127 -1.39 -19.41 -22.44
N ARG A 128 -2.34 -18.70 -23.07
CA ARG A 128 -2.25 -18.28 -24.48
C ARG A 128 -1.54 -16.94 -24.67
N MET A 129 -1.27 -16.19 -23.59
CA MET A 129 -0.55 -14.91 -23.65
C MET A 129 0.96 -15.10 -23.68
N ASP A 130 1.60 -14.42 -24.63
CA ASP A 130 3.05 -14.21 -24.66
C ASP A 130 3.50 -13.25 -23.53
N GLU A 131 4.81 -13.24 -23.22
CA GLU A 131 5.36 -12.40 -22.15
C GLU A 131 5.12 -10.90 -22.37
N GLU A 132 5.06 -10.45 -23.63
CA GLU A 132 4.80 -9.05 -23.97
C GLU A 132 3.37 -8.64 -23.59
N LYS A 133 2.38 -9.48 -23.91
CA LYS A 133 0.98 -9.27 -23.53
C LYS A 133 0.76 -9.37 -22.03
N ARG A 134 1.48 -10.26 -21.33
CA ARG A 134 1.42 -10.34 -19.86
C ARG A 134 1.89 -9.05 -19.19
N ARG A 135 2.79 -8.28 -19.82
CA ARG A 135 3.27 -6.97 -19.33
C ARG A 135 2.39 -5.79 -19.73
N ARG A 136 1.45 -5.98 -20.67
CA ARG A 136 0.54 -4.92 -21.13
C ARG A 136 -0.70 -4.84 -20.25
N VAL A 137 -0.67 -3.94 -19.27
CA VAL A 137 -1.86 -3.47 -18.54
C VAL A 137 -2.25 -2.08 -19.06
N VAL A 138 -2.73 -2.01 -20.30
CA VAL A 138 -3.17 -0.72 -20.87
C VAL A 138 -4.61 -0.43 -20.45
N GLY A 139 -4.80 0.58 -19.62
CA GLY A 139 -6.10 1.21 -19.43
C GLY A 139 -6.57 1.82 -20.75
N ARG A 140 -7.51 1.17 -21.43
CA ARG A 140 -8.11 1.70 -22.67
C ARG A 140 -9.40 2.42 -22.31
N SER A 141 -9.48 3.70 -22.67
CA SER A 141 -10.73 4.45 -22.55
C SER A 141 -11.81 3.81 -23.42
N ASN A 142 -13.01 3.65 -22.87
CA ASN A 142 -14.19 3.18 -23.59
C ASN A 142 -14.67 4.23 -24.62
N PHE A 143 -14.52 5.51 -24.31
CA PHE A 143 -14.93 6.60 -25.18
C PHE A 143 -13.89 7.71 -25.09
N TYR A 144 -13.07 7.87 -26.12
CA TYR A 144 -12.19 9.02 -26.34
C TYR A 144 -11.39 9.45 -25.09
N ALA A 145 -10.18 8.90 -24.91
CA ALA A 145 -9.34 9.21 -23.73
C ALA A 145 -8.99 10.71 -23.56
N ASN A 146 -9.25 11.55 -24.58
CA ASN A 146 -8.73 12.93 -24.73
C ASN A 146 -7.22 13.06 -24.45
N ALA A 147 -6.51 11.94 -24.38
CA ALA A 147 -5.08 11.84 -24.34
C ALA A 147 -4.63 11.94 -25.80
N GLY A 148 -3.99 13.05 -26.17
CA GLY A 148 -3.41 13.27 -27.50
C GLY A 148 -2.23 12.35 -27.85
N GLY A 149 -2.22 11.11 -27.35
CA GLY A 149 -1.21 10.09 -27.64
C GLY A 149 -1.62 9.28 -28.86
N GLY A 150 -0.94 9.54 -29.97
CA GLY A 150 -1.21 8.92 -31.26
C GLY A 150 -1.13 7.39 -31.30
N LEU A 151 -1.94 6.83 -32.20
CA LEU A 151 -1.99 5.44 -32.71
C LEU A 151 -2.27 4.34 -31.66
N VAL A 152 -3.56 3.98 -31.46
CA VAL A 152 -4.20 2.73 -31.98
C VAL A 152 -5.73 2.84 -31.80
N PHE A 153 -6.54 2.68 -32.86
CA PHE A 153 -8.00 2.49 -32.75
C PHE A 153 -8.27 1.02 -32.37
N ALA A 154 -8.89 0.77 -31.22
CA ALA A 154 -9.28 -0.57 -30.79
C ALA A 154 -10.71 -0.54 -30.23
N TYR A 155 -11.63 -1.14 -30.97
CA TYR A 155 -13.03 -1.29 -30.56
C TYR A 155 -13.14 -2.49 -29.61
N ALA A 156 -13.20 -2.24 -28.30
CA ALA A 156 -13.44 -3.26 -27.27
C ALA A 156 -14.79 -2.96 -26.62
N GLY A 157 -15.86 -3.52 -27.20
CA GLY A 157 -17.23 -3.14 -26.89
C GLY A 157 -17.68 -3.41 -25.45
N ASN A 158 -17.09 -4.38 -24.74
CA ASN A 158 -17.36 -4.66 -23.33
C ASN A 158 -16.21 -5.47 -22.72
N ALA A 159 -15.33 -4.84 -21.93
CA ALA A 159 -14.50 -5.57 -20.97
C ALA A 159 -15.31 -5.72 -19.67
N SER A 160 -15.12 -6.82 -18.93
CA SER A 160 -15.82 -7.14 -17.67
C SER A 160 -15.70 -6.05 -16.58
N SER A 161 -14.90 -5.00 -16.82
CA SER A 161 -14.69 -3.82 -15.99
C SER A 161 -15.64 -2.65 -16.28
N TYR A 162 -16.64 -2.80 -17.18
CA TYR A 162 -17.60 -1.74 -17.48
C TYR A 162 -18.57 -1.50 -16.31
N SER A 163 -18.09 -0.78 -15.30
CA SER A 163 -18.92 -0.17 -14.29
C SER A 163 -19.29 1.24 -14.75
N LEU A 164 -20.58 1.55 -14.87
CA LEU A 164 -21.12 2.91 -15.09
C LEU A 164 -20.91 3.83 -13.87
N SER A 165 -19.90 3.54 -13.04
CA SER A 165 -19.53 4.37 -11.91
C SER A 165 -18.65 5.52 -12.39
N VAL A 166 -19.27 6.68 -12.56
CA VAL A 166 -18.58 7.93 -12.91
C VAL A 166 -17.68 8.44 -11.77
N ASN A 167 -17.92 7.98 -10.53
CA ASN A 167 -17.18 8.37 -9.32
C ASN A 167 -16.98 7.16 -8.42
N GLY A 168 -15.74 6.79 -8.11
CA GLY A 168 -15.40 5.71 -7.19
C GLY A 168 -14.35 6.16 -6.16
N SER A 169 -14.46 5.67 -4.93
CA SER A 169 -13.42 5.82 -3.91
C SER A 169 -12.26 4.89 -4.23
N ARG A 170 -11.03 5.40 -4.12
CA ARG A 170 -9.80 4.62 -4.33
C ARG A 170 -8.84 4.87 -3.18
N LEU A 171 -8.20 3.80 -2.71
CA LEU A 171 -7.05 3.90 -1.82
C LEU A 171 -5.88 4.42 -2.63
N ALA A 172 -5.55 5.70 -2.43
CA ALA A 172 -4.54 6.42 -3.20
C ALA A 172 -3.19 6.37 -2.49
N PHE A 173 -2.13 6.23 -3.28
CA PHE A 173 -0.75 6.26 -2.84
C PHE A 173 -0.02 7.49 -3.38
N LYS A 174 0.92 7.99 -2.58
CA LYS A 174 1.75 9.17 -2.91
C LYS A 174 2.72 8.95 -4.08
N SER A 175 2.97 7.70 -4.48
CA SER A 175 3.85 7.39 -5.61
C SER A 175 3.42 6.12 -6.35
N GLU A 176 3.85 6.00 -7.62
CA GLU A 176 3.62 4.83 -8.46
C GLU A 176 4.24 3.57 -7.85
N GLU A 177 5.44 3.69 -7.30
CA GLU A 177 6.18 2.58 -6.71
C GLU A 177 5.51 2.03 -5.46
N LEU A 178 4.82 2.87 -4.69
CA LEU A 178 4.04 2.44 -3.53
C LEU A 178 2.75 1.75 -3.95
N ALA A 179 2.07 2.24 -4.98
CA ALA A 179 0.90 1.57 -5.54
C ALA A 179 1.27 0.19 -6.14
N ASP A 180 2.35 0.12 -6.92
CA ASP A 180 2.85 -1.14 -7.48
C ASP A 180 3.26 -2.12 -6.37
N TYR A 181 3.99 -1.64 -5.36
CA TYR A 181 4.36 -2.43 -4.21
C TYR A 181 3.15 -2.95 -3.44
N ALA A 182 2.19 -2.08 -3.11
CA ALA A 182 0.99 -2.47 -2.37
C ALA A 182 0.20 -3.54 -3.12
N GLY A 183 -0.04 -3.34 -4.42
CA GLY A 183 -0.78 -4.27 -5.26
C GLY A 183 -0.12 -5.65 -5.38
N LYS A 184 1.22 -5.70 -5.41
CA LYS A 184 1.98 -6.96 -5.49
C LYS A 184 2.17 -7.64 -4.14
N GLN A 185 2.54 -6.89 -3.11
CA GLN A 185 2.85 -7.43 -1.79
C GLN A 185 1.61 -7.97 -1.09
N PHE A 186 0.46 -7.31 -1.28
CA PHE A 186 -0.80 -7.65 -0.61
C PHE A 186 -1.85 -8.18 -1.59
N ILE A 187 -1.40 -8.86 -2.66
CA ILE A 187 -2.26 -9.30 -3.77
C ILE A 187 -3.42 -10.18 -3.30
N GLU A 188 -3.23 -11.03 -2.31
CA GLU A 188 -4.28 -11.90 -1.77
C GLU A 188 -5.37 -11.09 -1.05
N ILE A 189 -4.99 -10.06 -0.29
CA ILE A 189 -5.97 -9.15 0.36
C ILE A 189 -6.72 -8.35 -0.70
N TYR A 190 -6.03 -7.90 -1.75
CA TYR A 190 -6.70 -7.28 -2.89
C TYR A 190 -7.65 -8.25 -3.60
N ALA A 191 -7.28 -9.52 -3.76
CA ALA A 191 -8.14 -10.54 -4.37
C ALA A 191 -9.41 -10.75 -3.54
N ASP A 192 -9.29 -10.91 -2.22
CA ASP A 192 -10.43 -11.04 -1.31
C ASP A 192 -11.36 -9.81 -1.36
N PHE A 193 -10.82 -8.61 -1.59
CA PHE A 193 -11.61 -7.39 -1.75
C PHE A 193 -12.31 -7.27 -3.12
N VAL A 194 -11.64 -7.63 -4.22
CA VAL A 194 -12.12 -7.34 -5.59
C VAL A 194 -12.84 -8.50 -6.28
N ALA A 195 -12.72 -9.73 -5.77
CA ALA A 195 -13.10 -10.94 -6.51
C ALA A 195 -14.09 -11.87 -5.78
N LEU A 196 -15.04 -11.29 -5.02
CA LEU A 196 -16.18 -11.97 -4.39
C LEU A 196 -16.82 -13.08 -5.26
#